data_AF-A0A6N7PX17-F1
#
_entry.id   AF-A0A6N7PX17-F1
#
_cell.length_a   1.000
_cell.length_b   1.000
_cell.length_c   1.000
_cell.angle_alpha   90.00
_cell.angle_beta   90.00
_cell.angle_gamma   90.00
#
_symmetry.space_group_name_H-M   'P 1'
#
loop_
_entity.id
_entity.type
_entity.pdbx_description
1 polymer ?
#
loop_
_entity_poly.entity_id
_entity_poly.type
_entity_poly.pdbx_seq_one_letter_code
_entity_poly.pdbx_strand_id
1 'polypeptide(L)'
;MSSEVRERLEAARKAAEAEVERSKAKHDELAEKIAALGDDSPDRKSELRRRKATLTGAREALKDAEAALELFERTGKEHAIVAKGARVVGSIAVHVPPGSSHEARGRAIDDELTGPLIDVATELGVVLAAAPSRYTRERPGRDAEGRTVLDVFGRVEGDTLVPAVSSASRNLRT
;
A
#
# COMPACT_ATOMS: atom_id res chain seq x y z
N MET A 1 -23.76 -3.03 -5.45
CA MET A 1 -22.60 -2.11 -5.50
C MET A 1 -21.97 -1.88 -4.12
N SER A 2 -22.50 -1.02 -3.22
CA SER A 2 -21.82 -0.71 -1.95
C SER A 2 -21.68 -1.92 -0.98
N SER A 3 -22.68 -2.80 -0.89
CA SER A 3 -22.60 -4.01 -0.05
C SER A 3 -21.60 -5.05 -0.57
N GLU A 4 -21.60 -5.30 -1.89
CA GLU A 4 -20.70 -6.29 -2.52
C GLU A 4 -19.22 -5.87 -2.44
N VAL A 5 -18.93 -4.57 -2.60
CA VAL A 5 -17.57 -4.04 -2.44
C VAL A 5 -17.11 -4.19 -1.00
N ARG A 6 -17.98 -3.86 -0.03
CA ARG A 6 -17.70 -4.05 1.40
C ARG A 6 -17.40 -5.51 1.73
N GLU A 7 -18.27 -6.43 1.31
CA GLU A 7 -18.10 -7.88 1.54
C GLU A 7 -16.78 -8.40 0.95
N ARG A 8 -16.41 -7.95 -0.26
CA ARG A 8 -15.13 -8.29 -0.88
C ARG A 8 -13.94 -7.73 -0.10
N LEU A 9 -13.99 -6.48 0.37
CA LEU A 9 -12.92 -5.89 1.19
C LEU A 9 -12.79 -6.59 2.55
N GLU A 10 -13.91 -6.94 3.18
CA GLU A 10 -13.92 -7.72 4.42
C GLU A 10 -13.36 -9.14 4.21
N ALA A 11 -13.70 -9.79 3.11
CA ALA A 11 -13.14 -11.09 2.73
C ALA A 11 -11.63 -10.99 2.47
N ALA A 12 -11.17 -9.93 1.79
CA ALA A 12 -9.76 -9.68 1.56
C ALA A 12 -8.98 -9.45 2.87
N ARG A 13 -9.54 -8.67 3.81
CA ARG A 13 -8.97 -8.50 5.16
C ARG A 13 -8.85 -9.84 5.87
N LYS A 14 -9.92 -10.65 5.91
CA LYS A 14 -9.91 -11.98 6.55
C LYS A 14 -8.89 -12.92 5.90
N ALA A 15 -8.76 -12.91 4.59
CA ALA A 15 -7.78 -13.71 3.87
C ALA A 15 -6.34 -13.28 4.20
N ALA A 16 -6.08 -11.98 4.29
CA ALA A 16 -4.76 -11.44 4.67
C ALA A 16 -4.43 -11.75 6.14
N GLU A 17 -5.40 -11.67 7.04
CA GLU A 17 -5.25 -12.06 8.45
C GLU A 17 -4.89 -13.55 8.58
N ALA A 18 -5.61 -14.41 7.85
CA ALA A 18 -5.30 -15.83 7.78
C ALA A 18 -3.89 -16.09 7.23
N GLU A 19 -3.42 -15.31 6.26
CA GLU A 19 -2.06 -15.45 5.72
C GLU A 19 -0.97 -15.06 6.73
N VAL A 20 -1.21 -14.02 7.54
CA VAL A 20 -0.32 -13.66 8.64
C VAL A 20 -0.22 -14.81 9.64
N GLU A 21 -1.34 -15.41 10.02
CA GLU A 21 -1.35 -16.56 10.94
C GLU A 21 -0.68 -17.80 10.34
N ARG A 22 -0.93 -18.12 9.06
CA ARG A 22 -0.19 -19.20 8.36
C ARG A 22 1.31 -18.95 8.34
N SER A 23 1.72 -17.72 8.05
CA SER A 23 3.14 -17.33 8.04
C SER A 23 3.77 -17.46 9.42
N LYS A 24 3.06 -17.09 10.50
CA LYS A 24 3.51 -17.28 11.89
C LYS A 24 3.63 -18.76 12.26
N ALA A 25 2.62 -19.58 11.95
CA ALA A 25 2.66 -21.02 12.24
C ALA A 25 3.83 -21.72 11.52
N LYS A 26 4.02 -21.42 10.22
CA LYS A 26 5.16 -21.93 9.46
C LYS A 26 6.51 -21.45 10.01
N HIS A 27 6.54 -20.24 10.55
CA HIS A 27 7.70 -19.71 11.23
C HIS A 27 8.03 -20.50 12.49
N ASP A 28 7.03 -20.83 13.29
CA ASP A 28 7.22 -21.59 14.52
C ASP A 28 7.71 -23.02 14.22
N GLU A 29 7.15 -23.71 13.22
CA GLU A 29 7.63 -25.02 12.76
C GLU A 29 9.10 -25.01 12.30
N LEU A 30 9.54 -23.92 11.66
CA LEU A 30 10.90 -23.80 11.15
C LEU A 30 11.89 -23.28 12.20
N ALA A 31 11.42 -22.86 13.38
CA ALA A 31 12.27 -22.29 14.41
C ALA A 31 13.32 -23.30 14.92
N GLU A 32 12.91 -24.54 15.21
CA GLU A 32 13.82 -25.59 15.69
C GLU A 32 14.86 -25.98 14.62
N LYS A 33 14.45 -26.10 13.36
CA LYS A 33 15.36 -26.39 12.23
C LYS A 33 16.42 -25.31 12.04
N ILE A 34 16.05 -24.05 12.25
CA ILE A 34 16.95 -22.90 12.12
C ILE A 34 17.84 -22.77 13.37
N ALA A 35 17.33 -23.08 14.55
CA ALA A 35 18.12 -23.12 15.78
C ALA A 35 19.20 -24.22 15.74
N ALA A 36 18.92 -25.33 15.04
CA ALA A 36 19.89 -26.39 14.77
C ALA A 36 21.01 -25.96 13.80
N LEU A 37 20.81 -24.88 13.03
CA LEU A 37 21.89 -24.26 12.26
C LEU A 37 22.77 -23.43 13.20
N GLY A 38 24.09 -23.61 13.15
CA GLY A 38 25.03 -22.81 13.95
C GLY A 38 24.81 -21.30 13.76
N ASP A 39 25.03 -20.51 14.82
CA ASP A 39 24.71 -19.07 14.86
C ASP A 39 25.33 -18.26 13.71
N ASP A 40 26.55 -18.62 13.30
CA ASP A 40 27.28 -17.95 12.22
C ASP A 40 27.05 -18.52 10.82
N SER A 41 26.21 -19.55 10.69
CA SER A 41 25.94 -20.18 9.40
C SER A 41 25.29 -19.20 8.40
N PRO A 42 25.80 -19.09 7.16
CA PRO A 42 25.17 -18.30 6.11
C PRO A 42 23.76 -18.79 5.77
N ASP A 43 23.48 -20.09 5.93
CA ASP A 43 22.16 -20.68 5.70
C ASP A 43 21.16 -20.20 6.73
N ARG A 44 21.58 -20.12 8.01
CA ARG A 44 20.75 -19.56 9.09
C ARG A 44 20.36 -18.12 8.81
N LYS A 45 21.35 -17.29 8.44
CA LYS A 45 21.12 -15.88 8.10
C LYS A 45 20.17 -15.74 6.90
N SER A 46 20.32 -16.59 5.89
CA SER A 46 19.47 -16.59 4.70
C SER A 46 18.04 -17.00 5.01
N GLU A 47 17.84 -18.05 5.80
CA GLU A 47 16.51 -18.50 6.23
C GLU A 47 15.80 -17.49 7.13
N LEU A 48 16.52 -16.89 8.09
CA LEU A 48 15.97 -15.81 8.92
C LEU A 48 15.53 -14.60 8.07
N ARG A 49 16.31 -14.22 7.05
CA ARG A 49 15.96 -13.14 6.12
C ARG A 49 14.72 -13.48 5.30
N ARG A 50 14.64 -14.68 4.73
CA ARG A 50 13.47 -15.15 3.96
C ARG A 50 12.22 -15.12 4.81
N ARG A 51 12.27 -15.70 6.01
CA ARG A 51 11.17 -15.66 6.99
C ARG A 51 10.73 -14.23 7.28
N LYS A 52 11.67 -13.36 7.65
CA LYS A 52 11.36 -11.95 7.93
C LYS A 52 10.67 -11.28 6.74
N ALA A 53 11.14 -11.52 5.52
CA ALA A 53 10.53 -10.97 4.31
C ALA A 53 9.09 -11.48 4.10
N THR A 54 8.85 -12.80 4.24
CA THR A 54 7.50 -13.39 4.12
C THR A 54 6.52 -12.79 5.13
N LEU A 55 6.88 -12.78 6.43
CA LEU A 55 5.99 -12.22 7.45
C LEU A 55 5.78 -10.71 7.29
N THR A 56 6.80 -9.98 6.84
CA THR A 56 6.67 -8.55 6.55
C THR A 56 5.68 -8.33 5.40
N GLY A 57 5.81 -9.10 4.31
CA GLY A 57 4.88 -9.02 3.18
C GLY A 57 3.43 -9.34 3.56
N ALA A 58 3.20 -10.40 4.36
CA ALA A 58 1.86 -10.74 4.84
C ALA A 58 1.25 -9.63 5.72
N ARG A 59 2.05 -9.03 6.61
CA ARG A 59 1.60 -7.91 7.45
C ARG A 59 1.31 -6.64 6.64
N GLU A 60 2.12 -6.36 5.62
CA GLU A 60 1.86 -5.26 4.70
C GLU A 60 0.54 -5.47 3.95
N ALA A 61 0.28 -6.68 3.44
CA ALA A 61 -0.99 -7.01 2.78
C ALA A 61 -2.20 -6.84 3.71
N LEU A 62 -2.10 -7.25 4.98
CA LEU A 62 -3.16 -7.04 5.97
C LEU A 62 -3.41 -5.54 6.22
N LYS A 63 -2.35 -4.76 6.44
CA LYS A 63 -2.44 -3.31 6.65
C LYS A 63 -3.08 -2.60 5.44
N ASP A 64 -2.76 -3.06 4.24
CA ASP A 64 -3.29 -2.51 2.99
C ASP A 64 -4.78 -2.84 2.80
N ALA A 65 -5.23 -4.02 3.22
CA ALA A 65 -6.64 -4.43 3.23
C ALA A 65 -7.46 -3.66 4.28
N GLU A 66 -6.90 -3.48 5.48
CA GLU A 66 -7.52 -2.66 6.54
C GLU A 66 -7.68 -1.20 6.11
N ALA A 67 -6.63 -0.62 5.49
CA ALA A 67 -6.67 0.75 5.00
C ALA A 67 -7.72 0.94 3.88
N ALA A 68 -7.87 -0.05 2.99
CA ALA A 68 -8.88 -0.02 1.94
C ALA A 68 -10.31 -0.10 2.53
N LEU A 69 -10.53 -0.93 3.55
CA LEU A 69 -11.81 -0.99 4.24
C LEU A 69 -12.13 0.31 4.99
N GLU A 70 -11.19 0.88 5.75
CA GLU A 70 -11.36 2.18 6.45
C GLU A 70 -11.73 3.28 5.45
N LEU A 71 -11.04 3.31 4.30
CA LEU A 71 -11.29 4.28 3.25
C LEU A 71 -12.68 4.10 2.61
N PHE A 72 -13.08 2.86 2.35
CA PHE A 72 -14.40 2.54 1.82
C PHE A 72 -15.52 2.92 2.79
N GLU A 73 -15.36 2.63 4.08
CA GLU A 73 -16.33 3.02 5.11
C GLU A 73 -16.49 4.54 5.21
N ARG A 74 -15.41 5.30 4.96
CA ARG A 74 -15.43 6.77 4.98
C ARG A 74 -15.98 7.39 3.69
N THR A 75 -15.66 6.83 2.52
CA THR A 75 -15.89 7.50 1.22
C THR A 75 -16.94 6.81 0.35
N GLY A 76 -17.31 5.57 0.66
CA GLY A 76 -18.16 4.71 -0.17
C GLY A 76 -17.50 4.22 -1.46
N LYS A 77 -16.20 4.52 -1.68
CA LYS A 77 -15.43 4.15 -2.87
C LYS A 77 -14.32 3.17 -2.50
N GLU A 78 -14.07 2.18 -3.36
CA GLU A 78 -13.00 1.20 -3.16
C GLU A 78 -11.60 1.84 -3.21
N HIS A 79 -11.44 2.79 -4.13
CA HIS A 79 -10.23 3.59 -4.30
C HIS A 79 -10.61 5.06 -4.18
N ALA A 80 -9.93 5.76 -3.28
CA ALA A 80 -10.14 7.16 -2.99
C ALA A 80 -8.89 7.74 -2.32
N ILE A 81 -8.83 9.07 -2.29
CA ILE A 81 -7.77 9.82 -1.61
C ILE A 81 -8.46 10.76 -0.65
N VAL A 82 -7.95 10.80 0.58
CA VAL A 82 -8.52 11.62 1.64
C VAL A 82 -7.43 12.38 2.38
N ALA A 83 -7.78 13.58 2.83
CA ALA A 83 -7.01 14.27 3.86
C ALA A 83 -7.28 13.62 5.24
N LYS A 84 -6.20 13.47 6.02
CA LYS A 84 -6.22 13.06 7.43
C LYS A 84 -5.27 13.96 8.22
N GLY A 85 -5.78 15.09 8.70
CA GLY A 85 -4.96 16.16 9.27
C GLY A 85 -4.02 16.74 8.21
N ALA A 86 -2.74 16.92 8.54
CA ALA A 86 -1.71 17.42 7.63
C ALA A 86 -1.15 16.36 6.64
N ARG A 87 -1.93 15.33 6.31
CA ARG A 87 -1.50 14.20 5.47
C ARG A 87 -2.56 13.83 4.46
N VAL A 88 -2.10 13.32 3.32
CA VAL A 88 -2.92 12.77 2.25
C VAL A 88 -2.62 11.29 2.14
N VAL A 89 -3.66 10.47 2.26
CA VAL A 89 -3.56 9.01 2.18
C VAL A 89 -4.69 8.46 1.32
N GLY A 90 -4.41 7.39 0.59
CA GLY A 90 -5.41 6.77 -0.26
C GLY A 90 -4.87 5.70 -1.17
N SER A 91 -5.70 5.27 -2.10
CA SER A 91 -5.28 4.43 -3.22
C SER A 91 -6.03 4.82 -4.48
N ILE A 92 -5.43 4.50 -5.62
CA ILE A 92 -6.01 4.66 -6.95
C ILE A 92 -5.71 3.43 -7.80
N ALA A 93 -6.64 3.03 -8.65
CA ALA A 93 -6.44 1.92 -9.58
C ALA A 93 -6.27 2.48 -10.99
N VAL A 94 -5.11 2.24 -11.59
CA VAL A 94 -4.73 2.79 -12.90
C VAL A 94 -4.61 1.66 -13.90
N HIS A 95 -5.18 1.85 -15.09
CA HIS A 95 -4.96 0.93 -16.19
C HIS A 95 -3.59 1.20 -16.84
N VAL A 96 -2.62 0.33 -16.55
CA VAL A 96 -1.29 0.36 -17.18
C VAL A 96 -1.16 -0.84 -18.11
N PRO A 97 -1.13 -0.62 -19.45
CA PRO A 97 -0.96 -1.70 -20.41
C PRO A 97 0.34 -2.49 -20.19
N PRO A 98 0.35 -3.81 -20.43
CA PRO A 98 1.57 -4.60 -20.38
C PRO A 98 2.58 -4.09 -21.42
N GLY A 99 3.85 -4.00 -21.04
CA GLY A 99 4.92 -3.52 -21.93
C GLY A 99 4.99 -2.00 -22.11
N SER A 100 4.17 -1.21 -21.39
CA SER A 100 4.30 0.25 -21.38
C SER A 100 5.69 0.70 -20.91
N SER A 101 6.22 1.72 -21.56
CA SER A 101 7.45 2.39 -21.10
C SER A 101 7.22 3.05 -19.74
N HIS A 102 8.30 3.30 -19.02
CA HIS A 102 8.25 4.03 -17.75
C HIS A 102 7.55 5.40 -17.90
N GLU A 103 7.78 6.08 -19.01
CA GLU A 103 7.18 7.37 -19.30
C GLU A 103 5.67 7.27 -19.60
N ALA A 104 5.26 6.33 -20.44
CA ALA A 104 3.84 6.10 -20.74
C ALA A 104 3.06 5.72 -19.49
N ARG A 105 3.68 4.90 -18.63
CA ARG A 105 3.15 4.58 -17.31
C ARG A 105 3.03 5.82 -16.43
N GLY A 106 4.06 6.65 -16.34
CA GLY A 106 4.04 7.89 -15.57
C GLY A 106 2.87 8.80 -15.97
N ARG A 107 2.66 8.98 -17.28
CA ARG A 107 1.53 9.77 -17.81
C ARG A 107 0.18 9.19 -17.43
N ALA A 108 -0.02 7.87 -17.60
CA ALA A 108 -1.28 7.23 -17.21
C ALA A 108 -1.60 7.42 -15.71
N ILE A 109 -0.57 7.44 -14.86
CA ILE A 109 -0.73 7.72 -13.43
C ILE A 109 -1.05 9.19 -13.19
N ASP A 110 -0.33 10.10 -13.85
CA ASP A 110 -0.57 11.54 -13.72
C ASP A 110 -2.00 11.90 -14.16
N ASP A 111 -2.47 11.38 -15.28
CA ASP A 111 -3.80 11.65 -15.83
C ASP A 111 -4.92 11.24 -14.86
N GLU A 112 -4.82 10.04 -14.28
CA GLU A 112 -5.83 9.52 -13.36
C GLU A 112 -5.77 10.19 -11.97
N LEU A 113 -4.56 10.55 -11.51
CA LEU A 113 -4.33 11.05 -10.16
C LEU A 113 -4.45 12.58 -10.03
N THR A 114 -4.28 13.34 -11.12
CA THR A 114 -4.23 14.81 -11.08
C THR A 114 -5.48 15.41 -10.44
N GLY A 115 -6.67 15.06 -10.93
CA GLY A 115 -7.93 15.61 -10.42
C GLY A 115 -8.11 15.33 -8.93
N PRO A 116 -8.14 14.05 -8.50
CA PRO A 116 -8.29 13.69 -7.09
C PRO A 116 -7.26 14.34 -6.17
N LEU A 117 -6.00 14.49 -6.61
CA LEU A 117 -4.95 15.06 -5.79
C LEU A 117 -5.06 16.60 -5.69
N ILE A 118 -5.50 17.27 -6.75
CA ILE A 118 -5.81 18.71 -6.75
C ILE A 118 -7.00 18.99 -5.83
N ASP A 119 -8.04 18.17 -5.86
CA ASP A 119 -9.22 18.33 -5.00
C ASP A 119 -8.81 18.30 -3.52
N VAL A 120 -7.99 17.32 -3.13
CA VAL A 120 -7.50 17.18 -1.76
C VAL A 120 -6.51 18.30 -1.38
N ALA A 121 -5.65 18.73 -2.31
CA ALA A 121 -4.74 19.86 -2.06
C ALA A 121 -5.52 21.16 -1.84
N THR A 122 -6.59 21.36 -2.62
CA THR A 122 -7.50 22.51 -2.48
C THR A 122 -8.25 22.47 -1.15
N GLU A 123 -8.76 21.31 -0.73
CA GLU A 123 -9.38 21.11 0.59
C GLU A 123 -8.43 21.50 1.74
N LEU A 124 -7.15 21.16 1.59
CA LEU A 124 -6.10 21.46 2.57
C LEU A 124 -5.53 22.89 2.45
N GLY A 125 -5.88 23.64 1.42
CA GLY A 125 -5.34 24.98 1.16
C GLY A 125 -3.87 25.00 0.76
N VAL A 126 -3.38 23.95 0.10
CA VAL A 126 -1.95 23.78 -0.29
C VAL A 126 -1.80 23.55 -1.79
N VAL A 127 -0.57 23.70 -2.29
CA VAL A 127 -0.21 23.39 -3.69
C VAL A 127 0.62 22.11 -3.79
N LEU A 128 0.60 21.43 -4.94
CA LEU A 128 1.39 20.22 -5.16
C LEU A 128 2.87 20.57 -5.37
N ALA A 129 3.78 19.92 -4.64
CA ALA A 129 5.23 20.10 -4.80
C ALA A 129 5.83 19.41 -6.03
N ALA A 130 5.11 18.44 -6.59
CA ALA A 130 5.63 17.47 -7.56
C ALA A 130 4.51 16.94 -8.45
N ALA A 131 4.89 16.24 -9.52
CA ALA A 131 3.95 15.51 -10.37
C ALA A 131 3.18 14.44 -9.56
N PRO A 132 1.89 14.19 -9.85
CA PRO A 132 1.06 13.24 -9.13
C PRO A 132 1.67 11.83 -9.00
N SER A 133 2.29 11.33 -10.06
CA SER A 133 2.99 10.04 -10.07
C SER A 133 4.05 9.89 -8.97
N ARG A 134 4.64 11.00 -8.48
CA ARG A 134 5.62 10.98 -7.38
C ARG A 134 5.00 10.70 -6.02
N TYR A 135 3.70 10.89 -5.86
CA TYR A 135 2.96 10.57 -4.63
C TYR A 135 2.55 9.10 -4.56
N THR A 136 2.85 8.33 -5.62
CA THR A 136 2.39 6.96 -5.72
C THR A 136 3.44 5.92 -5.35
N ARG A 137 2.97 4.80 -4.83
CA ARG A 137 3.73 3.56 -4.72
C ARG A 137 2.88 2.40 -5.22
N GLU A 138 3.42 1.60 -6.12
CA GLU A 138 2.73 0.41 -6.62
C GLU A 138 2.60 -0.67 -5.55
N ARG A 139 1.39 -1.18 -5.37
CA ARG A 139 1.14 -2.41 -4.62
C ARG A 139 1.51 -3.62 -5.48
N PRO A 140 2.06 -4.69 -4.87
CA PRO A 140 2.26 -5.93 -5.60
C PRO A 140 0.91 -6.49 -6.08
N GLY A 141 0.84 -6.85 -7.36
CA GLY A 141 -0.34 -7.47 -7.97
C GLY A 141 -1.23 -6.50 -8.73
N ARG A 142 -2.45 -6.95 -9.04
CA ARG A 142 -3.49 -6.19 -9.75
C ARG A 142 -4.82 -6.34 -9.01
N ASP A 143 -5.73 -5.40 -9.21
CA ASP A 143 -7.09 -5.53 -8.68
C ASP A 143 -7.92 -6.58 -9.45
N ALA A 144 -9.18 -6.77 -9.05
CA ALA A 144 -10.09 -7.71 -9.69
C ALA A 144 -10.39 -7.39 -11.17
N GLU A 145 -10.16 -6.14 -11.59
CA GLU A 145 -10.34 -5.67 -12.97
C GLU A 145 -9.02 -5.69 -13.77
N GLY A 146 -7.92 -6.17 -13.18
CA GLY A 146 -6.61 -6.22 -13.82
C GLY A 146 -5.87 -4.88 -13.85
N ARG A 147 -6.31 -3.87 -13.08
CA ARG A 147 -5.65 -2.57 -12.94
C ARG A 147 -4.51 -2.64 -11.93
N THR A 148 -3.52 -1.78 -12.12
CA THR A 148 -2.43 -1.60 -11.17
C THR A 148 -2.93 -0.73 -10.03
N VAL A 149 -2.85 -1.23 -8.80
CA VAL A 149 -3.24 -0.47 -7.60
C VAL A 149 -2.03 0.31 -7.08
N LEU A 150 -2.21 1.60 -6.90
CA LEU A 150 -1.21 2.52 -6.40
C LEU A 150 -1.68 3.10 -5.07
N ASP A 151 -0.85 2.98 -4.04
CA ASP A 151 -1.02 3.76 -2.83
C ASP A 151 -0.63 5.21 -3.08
N VAL A 152 -1.38 6.16 -2.53
CA VAL A 152 -1.09 7.59 -2.59
C VAL A 152 -0.71 8.09 -1.21
N PHE A 153 0.45 8.74 -1.11
CA PHE A 153 0.95 9.33 0.14
C PHE A 153 1.50 10.74 -0.08
N GLY A 154 0.97 11.70 0.68
CA GLY A 154 1.47 13.06 0.78
C GLY A 154 1.47 13.58 2.20
N ARG A 155 2.29 14.59 2.47
CA ARG A 155 2.28 15.35 3.73
C ARG A 155 2.35 16.84 3.44
N VAL A 156 1.71 17.63 4.29
CA VAL A 156 1.77 19.09 4.19
C VAL A 156 3.05 19.59 4.84
N GLU A 157 3.80 20.43 4.13
CA GLU A 157 4.96 21.18 4.61
C GLU A 157 4.77 22.65 4.23
N GLY A 158 4.44 23.50 5.21
CA GLY A 158 4.04 24.88 4.95
C GLY A 158 2.81 24.90 4.05
N ASP A 159 2.91 25.61 2.91
CA ASP A 159 1.82 25.77 1.95
C ASP A 159 1.86 24.72 0.82
N THR A 160 2.66 23.66 0.97
CA THR A 160 2.90 22.68 -0.08
C THR A 160 2.58 21.26 0.39
N LEU A 161 1.90 20.48 -0.46
CA LEU A 161 1.80 19.03 -0.31
C LEU A 161 3.05 18.40 -0.95
N VAL A 162 3.83 17.66 -0.18
CA VAL A 162 5.03 16.95 -0.66
C VAL A 162 4.82 15.43 -0.67
N PRO A 163 5.42 14.68 -1.61
CA PRO A 163 5.34 13.23 -1.63
C PRO A 163 5.88 12.57 -0.35
N ALA A 164 5.15 11.58 0.17
CA ALA A 164 5.49 10.87 1.41
C ALA A 164 5.53 9.34 1.22
N VAL A 165 6.00 8.88 0.06
CA VAL A 165 5.96 7.47 -0.37
C VAL A 165 7.01 6.55 0.29
N SER A 166 7.91 7.10 1.12
CA SER A 166 8.94 6.30 1.79
C SER A 166 8.35 5.41 2.89
N SER A 167 8.94 4.22 3.11
CA SER A 167 8.52 3.30 4.18
C SER A 167 8.65 3.91 5.58
N ALA A 168 9.61 4.81 5.79
CA ALA A 168 9.78 5.55 7.04
C ALA A 168 8.64 6.55 7.28
N SER A 169 8.15 7.21 6.23
CA SER A 169 7.04 8.16 6.28
C SER A 169 5.70 7.50 6.62
N ARG A 170 5.53 6.21 6.29
CA ARG A 170 4.34 5.40 6.60
C ARG A 170 4.20 5.07 8.10
N ASN A 171 5.30 5.10 8.85
CA ASN A 171 5.37 4.64 10.24
C ASN A 171 5.29 5.76 11.28
N LEU A 172 5.14 7.03 10.89
CA LEU A 172 4.78 8.13 11.80
C LEU A 172 3.30 8.05 12.25
N ARG A 173 2.81 6.83 12.54
CA ARG A 173 1.59 6.56 13.30
C ARG A 173 1.95 6.63 14.79
N THR A 174 1.93 7.85 15.31
CA THR A 174 1.77 8.17 16.74
C THR A 174 0.97 9.44 16.81
#